data_AF-A0A0F7IDL6-F1
#
_entry.id   AF-A0A0F7IDL6-F1
#
_cell.length_a   1.000
_cell.length_b   1.000
_cell.length_c   1.000
_cell.angle_alpha   90.00
_cell.angle_beta   90.00
_cell.angle_gamma   90.00
#
_symmetry.space_group_name_H-M   'P 1'
#
loop_
_entity.id
_entity.type
_entity.pdbx_description
1 polymer ?
#
loop_
_entity_poly.entity_id
_entity_poly.type
_entity_poly.pdbx_seq_one_letter_code
_entity_poly.pdbx_strand_id
1 'polypeptide(L)'
;MNEMGYLVQGTSLVALSLISLGYVLSEDAKSVLNSSVFQAHVLSIALVLSLVFTWVSGFYYFVTLSATGKTLMEVSSVLFWMFMVASNLLILKTLVLNGGVKFGVSKNYFDVILYFGVLWLFSYHLPYISYHVLALLSTLACVLGIYFAYLLGKYYRYREFFIVPLEISNFYLSIVLTSFALGALFFARVYSYKSYLLFAILIYLILIYGITTLAREMKMLVSKL
;
A
#
# COMPACT_ATOMS: atom_id res chain seq x y z
N MET A 1 16.18 -14.37 7.49
CA MET A 1 16.90 -13.18 6.95
C MET A 1 17.66 -12.44 8.06
N ASN A 2 18.88 -11.94 7.83
CA ASN A 2 19.66 -11.18 8.83
C ASN A 2 19.11 -9.76 9.05
N GLU A 3 19.34 -9.17 10.22
CA GLU A 3 18.88 -7.82 10.61
C GLU A 3 19.21 -6.75 9.57
N MET A 4 20.43 -6.80 9.01
CA MET A 4 20.87 -5.89 7.96
C MET A 4 19.97 -5.93 6.72
N GLY A 5 19.43 -7.10 6.37
CA GLY A 5 18.50 -7.23 5.23
C GLY A 5 17.20 -6.46 5.46
N TYR A 6 16.65 -6.51 6.67
CA TYR A 6 15.45 -5.73 7.02
C TYR A 6 15.74 -4.23 7.03
N LEU A 7 16.91 -3.80 7.51
CA LEU A 7 17.29 -2.38 7.50
C LEU A 7 17.42 -1.83 6.07
N VAL A 8 18.00 -2.59 5.14
CA VAL A 8 18.10 -2.20 3.72
C VAL A 8 16.70 -2.11 3.09
N GLN A 9 15.83 -3.09 3.33
CA GLN A 9 14.45 -3.07 2.84
C GLN A 9 13.66 -1.88 3.42
N GLY A 10 13.82 -1.62 4.71
CA GLY A 10 13.20 -0.49 5.40
C GLY A 10 13.66 0.85 4.85
N THR A 11 14.98 1.05 4.74
CA THR A 11 15.58 2.31 4.27
C THR A 11 15.21 2.60 2.83
N SER A 12 15.29 1.59 1.95
CA SER A 12 14.93 1.75 0.53
C SER A 12 13.47 2.15 0.35
N LEU A 13 12.53 1.52 1.07
CA LEU A 13 11.12 1.88 0.99
C LEU A 13 10.81 3.23 1.62
N VAL A 14 11.38 3.56 2.78
CA VAL A 14 11.15 4.86 3.41
C VAL A 14 11.69 5.99 2.53
N ALA A 15 12.93 5.89 2.05
CA ALA A 15 13.51 6.91 1.18
C ALA A 15 12.68 7.10 -0.10
N LEU A 16 12.31 5.99 -0.76
CA LEU A 16 11.55 6.03 -2.00
C LEU A 16 10.13 6.55 -1.80
N SER A 17 9.44 6.12 -0.74
CA SER A 17 8.08 6.58 -0.43
C SER A 17 8.05 8.04 0.00
N LEU A 18 9.07 8.56 0.68
CA LEU A 18 9.20 10.00 0.94
C LEU A 18 9.32 10.80 -0.35
N ILE A 19 10.17 10.37 -1.28
CA ILE A 19 10.30 11.03 -2.58
C ILE A 19 8.95 10.97 -3.31
N SER A 20 8.32 9.79 -3.41
CA SER A 20 7.01 9.61 -4.04
C SER A 20 5.92 10.46 -3.39
N LEU A 21 5.92 10.60 -2.07
CA LEU A 21 4.94 11.39 -1.33
C LEU A 21 5.01 12.87 -1.70
N GLY A 22 6.22 13.43 -1.85
CA GLY A 22 6.39 14.83 -2.25
C GLY A 22 5.96 15.11 -3.69
N TYR A 23 5.97 14.09 -4.57
CA TYR A 23 5.36 14.22 -5.90
C TYR A 23 3.83 14.02 -5.85
N VAL A 24 3.33 12.99 -5.17
CA VAL A 24 1.89 12.67 -5.12
C VAL A 24 1.07 13.76 -4.43
N LEU A 25 1.64 14.46 -3.45
CA LEU A 25 0.96 15.54 -2.71
C LEU A 25 1.17 16.94 -3.33
N SER A 26 1.84 17.04 -4.49
CA SER A 26 1.96 18.31 -5.21
C SER A 26 0.65 18.68 -5.94
N GLU A 27 0.44 19.98 -6.19
CA GLU A 27 -0.83 20.50 -6.74
C GLU A 27 -1.17 19.90 -8.12
N ASP A 28 -0.16 19.71 -8.97
CA ASP A 28 -0.33 19.21 -10.34
C ASP A 28 -0.50 17.69 -10.42
N ALA A 29 -0.22 16.94 -9.34
CA ALA A 29 -0.20 15.48 -9.36
C ALA A 29 -1.58 14.88 -9.59
N LYS A 30 -2.63 15.51 -9.05
CA LYS A 30 -3.99 14.95 -9.01
C LYS A 30 -4.54 14.70 -10.42
N SER A 31 -4.33 15.63 -11.35
CA SER A 31 -4.82 15.52 -12.74
C SER A 31 -4.10 14.40 -13.51
N VAL A 32 -2.78 14.29 -13.34
CA VAL A 32 -1.95 13.27 -13.99
C VAL A 32 -2.28 11.87 -13.48
N LEU A 33 -2.45 11.70 -12.16
CA LEU A 33 -2.77 10.39 -11.57
C LEU A 33 -4.20 9.97 -11.90
N ASN A 34 -5.16 10.88 -11.89
CA ASN A 34 -6.56 10.56 -12.23
C ASN A 34 -6.72 10.13 -13.70
N SER A 35 -5.89 10.66 -14.62
CA SER A 35 -5.90 10.21 -16.03
C SER A 35 -5.20 8.87 -16.26
N SER A 36 -4.41 8.39 -15.29
CA SER A 36 -3.59 7.18 -15.41
C SER A 36 -4.32 5.86 -15.05
N VAL A 37 -5.61 5.74 -15.42
CA VAL A 37 -6.50 4.62 -15.06
C VAL A 37 -5.91 3.23 -15.37
N PHE A 38 -5.27 3.09 -16.54
CA PHE A 38 -4.68 1.82 -16.96
C PHE A 38 -3.59 1.36 -15.97
N GLN A 39 -2.73 2.28 -15.55
CA GLN A 39 -1.66 1.97 -14.61
C GLN A 39 -2.22 1.63 -13.23
N ALA A 40 -3.26 2.35 -12.78
CA ALA A 40 -3.95 2.01 -11.54
C ALA A 40 -4.55 0.60 -11.59
N HIS A 41 -5.12 0.20 -12.73
CA HIS A 41 -5.62 -1.16 -12.92
C HIS A 41 -4.50 -2.21 -12.81
N VAL A 42 -3.38 -2.02 -13.51
CA VAL A 42 -2.22 -2.92 -13.43
C VAL A 42 -1.68 -3.03 -12.01
N LEU A 43 -1.51 -1.89 -11.33
CA LEU A 43 -1.07 -1.84 -9.93
C LEU A 43 -2.06 -2.53 -8.99
N SER A 44 -3.37 -2.38 -9.22
CA SER A 44 -4.40 -3.05 -8.41
C SER A 44 -4.31 -4.56 -8.50
N ILE A 45 -4.13 -5.12 -9.70
CA ILE A 45 -3.99 -6.57 -9.89
C ILE A 45 -2.73 -7.07 -9.18
N ALA A 46 -1.61 -6.41 -9.41
CA ALA A 46 -0.33 -6.83 -8.85
C ALA A 46 -0.31 -6.71 -7.31
N LEU A 47 -0.91 -5.66 -6.75
CA LEU A 47 -1.09 -5.48 -5.31
C LEU A 47 -1.94 -6.61 -4.72
N VAL A 48 -3.06 -6.94 -5.35
CA VAL A 48 -3.95 -8.01 -4.89
C VAL A 48 -3.28 -9.36 -4.94
N LEU A 49 -2.60 -9.70 -6.03
CA LEU A 49 -1.86 -10.96 -6.15
C LEU A 49 -0.79 -11.06 -5.05
N SER A 50 -0.07 -9.97 -4.79
CA SER A 50 0.95 -9.95 -3.75
C SER A 50 0.35 -10.10 -2.35
N LEU A 51 -0.75 -9.40 -2.04
CA LEU A 51 -1.47 -9.52 -0.77
C LEU A 51 -2.01 -10.93 -0.54
N VAL A 52 -2.65 -11.53 -1.56
CA VAL A 52 -3.15 -12.90 -1.50
C VAL A 52 -2.00 -13.88 -1.27
N PHE A 53 -0.88 -13.71 -1.97
CA PHE A 53 0.28 -14.58 -1.77
C PHE A 53 0.86 -14.46 -0.35
N THR A 54 1.00 -13.25 0.19
CA THR A 54 1.43 -13.03 1.57
C THR A 54 0.44 -13.63 2.57
N TRP A 55 -0.86 -13.48 2.34
CA TRP A 55 -1.92 -14.05 3.19
C TRP A 55 -1.89 -15.59 3.19
N VAL A 56 -1.84 -16.23 2.01
CA VAL A 56 -1.76 -17.70 1.89
C VAL A 56 -0.50 -18.22 2.57
N SER A 57 0.63 -17.55 2.38
CA SER A 57 1.91 -17.92 2.98
C SER A 57 1.86 -17.83 4.51
N GLY A 58 1.28 -16.75 5.04
CA GLY A 58 1.08 -16.55 6.47
C GLY A 58 0.11 -17.58 7.08
N PHE A 59 -1.00 -17.86 6.41
CA PHE A 59 -1.96 -18.86 6.84
C PHE A 59 -1.36 -20.27 6.85
N TYR A 60 -0.64 -20.64 5.80
CA TYR A 60 0.04 -21.94 5.71
C TYR A 60 1.06 -22.13 6.84
N TYR A 61 1.84 -21.10 7.17
CA TYR A 61 2.74 -21.15 8.32
C TYR A 61 1.98 -21.28 9.64
N PHE A 62 0.91 -20.52 9.82
CA PHE A 62 0.10 -20.57 11.04
C PHE A 62 -0.48 -21.97 11.30
N VAL A 63 -0.94 -22.66 10.25
CA VAL A 63 -1.53 -24.00 10.36
C VAL A 63 -0.46 -25.08 10.56
N THR A 64 0.67 -25.00 9.84
CA THR A 64 1.67 -26.10 9.83
C THR A 64 2.79 -25.93 10.83
N LEU A 65 3.08 -24.68 11.25
CA LEU A 65 4.25 -24.29 12.04
C LEU A 65 5.58 -24.85 11.50
N SER A 66 5.64 -25.11 10.19
CA SER A 66 6.74 -25.82 9.54
C SER A 66 7.85 -24.87 9.09
N ALA A 67 9.08 -25.39 8.95
CA ALA A 67 10.20 -24.66 8.36
C ALA A 67 9.88 -24.20 6.93
N THR A 68 9.21 -25.03 6.14
CA THR A 68 8.75 -24.69 4.78
C THR A 68 7.79 -23.51 4.80
N GLY A 69 6.82 -23.49 5.73
CA GLY A 69 5.89 -22.36 5.88
C GLY A 69 6.60 -21.06 6.27
N LYS A 70 7.59 -21.14 7.16
CA LYS A 70 8.42 -19.99 7.53
C LYS A 70 9.19 -19.44 6.32
N THR A 71 9.82 -20.31 5.52
CA THR A 71 10.54 -19.90 4.31
C THR A 71 9.59 -19.24 3.31
N LEU A 72 8.40 -19.80 3.11
CA LEU A 72 7.40 -19.24 2.21
C LEU A 72 6.94 -17.83 2.66
N MET A 73 6.75 -17.63 3.97
CA MET A 73 6.47 -16.30 4.53
C MET A 73 7.61 -15.31 4.25
N GLU A 74 8.86 -15.70 4.49
CA GLU A 74 10.02 -14.84 4.23
C GLU A 74 10.09 -14.45 2.74
N VAL A 75 9.92 -15.41 1.83
CA VAL A 75 9.88 -15.15 0.38
C VAL A 75 8.73 -14.22 0.02
N SER A 76 7.52 -14.47 0.53
CA SER A 76 6.35 -13.62 0.25
C SER A 76 6.55 -12.17 0.71
N SER A 77 7.23 -11.96 1.84
CA SER A 77 7.57 -10.63 2.35
C SER A 77 8.58 -9.92 1.45
N VAL A 78 9.56 -10.65 0.88
CA VAL A 78 10.54 -10.09 -0.06
C VAL A 78 9.87 -9.72 -1.38
N LEU A 79 8.98 -10.58 -1.90
CA LEU A 79 8.19 -10.26 -3.09
C LEU A 79 7.30 -9.03 -2.88
N PHE A 80 6.64 -8.92 -1.72
CA PHE A 80 5.83 -7.75 -1.39
C PHE A 80 6.68 -6.48 -1.31
N TRP A 81 7.86 -6.54 -0.70
CA TRP A 81 8.82 -5.43 -0.71
C TRP A 81 9.22 -5.00 -2.13
N MET A 82 9.63 -5.95 -2.99
CA MET A 82 10.00 -5.65 -4.39
C MET A 82 8.84 -5.02 -5.16
N PHE A 83 7.62 -5.51 -4.94
CA PHE A 83 6.42 -4.94 -5.56
C PHE A 83 6.16 -3.50 -5.12
N MET A 84 6.32 -3.19 -3.83
CA MET A 84 6.14 -1.83 -3.33
C MET A 84 7.22 -0.88 -3.87
N VAL A 85 8.48 -1.33 -3.97
CA VAL A 85 9.55 -0.56 -4.64
C VAL A 85 9.17 -0.28 -6.10
N ALA A 86 8.79 -1.31 -6.86
CA ALA A 86 8.41 -1.16 -8.26
C ALA A 86 7.20 -0.21 -8.44
N SER A 87 6.23 -0.28 -7.53
CA SER A 87 5.05 0.58 -7.55
C SER A 87 5.42 2.05 -7.34
N ASN A 88 6.28 2.38 -6.38
CA ASN A 88 6.73 3.77 -6.18
C ASN A 88 7.53 4.29 -7.38
N LEU A 89 8.41 3.47 -7.96
CA LEU A 89 9.15 3.84 -9.17
C LEU A 89 8.22 4.10 -10.35
N LEU A 90 7.16 3.29 -10.52
CA LEU A 90 6.17 3.51 -11.57
C LEU A 90 5.38 4.80 -11.35
N ILE A 91 4.98 5.09 -10.10
CA ILE A 91 4.31 6.34 -9.73
C ILE A 91 5.20 7.56 -10.05
N LEU A 92 6.47 7.51 -9.65
CA LEU A 92 7.45 8.56 -9.94
C LEU A 92 7.66 8.74 -11.44
N LYS A 93 7.79 7.64 -12.19
CA LYS A 93 7.90 7.67 -13.65
C LYS A 93 6.71 8.41 -14.27
N THR A 94 5.50 8.11 -13.83
CA THR A 94 4.28 8.74 -14.35
C THR A 94 4.21 10.23 -14.00
N LEU A 95 4.52 10.60 -12.76
CA LEU A 95 4.47 12.00 -12.33
C LEU A 95 5.56 12.85 -12.98
N VAL A 96 6.81 12.36 -12.97
CA VAL A 96 7.97 13.13 -13.43
C VAL A 96 8.10 13.11 -14.95
N LEU A 97 8.15 11.92 -15.56
CA LEU A 97 8.47 11.80 -16.99
C LEU A 97 7.26 12.06 -17.88
N ASN A 98 6.07 11.58 -17.49
CA ASN A 98 4.87 11.72 -18.32
C ASN A 98 4.09 12.99 -17.98
N GLY A 99 4.07 13.39 -16.71
CA GLY A 99 3.31 14.53 -16.21
C GLY A 99 4.08 15.83 -16.06
N GLY A 100 5.43 15.79 -16.04
CA GLY A 100 6.25 16.99 -15.77
C GLY A 100 6.02 17.61 -14.38
N VAL A 101 5.46 16.83 -13.44
CA VAL A 101 5.08 17.29 -12.11
C VAL A 101 6.34 17.63 -11.32
N LYS A 102 6.34 18.80 -10.67
CA LYS A 102 7.46 19.25 -9.84
C LYS A 102 7.34 18.69 -8.42
N PHE A 103 8.47 18.39 -7.81
CA PHE A 103 8.52 18.00 -6.41
C PHE A 103 8.00 19.15 -5.54
N GLY A 104 7.06 18.85 -4.63
CA GLY A 104 6.45 19.83 -3.74
C GLY A 104 6.44 19.33 -2.30
N VAL A 105 6.89 20.18 -1.38
CA VAL A 105 6.80 19.91 0.06
C VAL A 105 5.66 20.74 0.63
N SER A 106 4.47 20.15 0.71
CA SER A 106 3.28 20.79 1.28
C SER A 106 3.19 20.56 2.79
N LYS A 107 2.31 21.27 3.49
CA LYS A 107 2.00 20.99 4.89
C LYS A 107 1.60 19.52 5.10
N ASN A 108 0.77 18.99 4.21
CA ASN A 108 0.32 17.60 4.24
C ASN A 108 1.48 16.59 4.18
N TYR A 109 2.57 16.92 3.47
CA TYR A 109 3.77 16.09 3.43
C TYR A 109 4.42 15.97 4.82
N PHE A 110 4.62 17.10 5.49
CA PHE A 110 5.17 17.11 6.85
C PHE A 110 4.23 16.45 7.86
N ASP A 111 2.93 16.71 7.76
CA ASP A 111 1.92 16.12 8.63
C ASP A 111 1.97 14.59 8.55
N VAL A 112 2.04 14.00 7.35
CA VAL A 112 2.17 12.55 7.17
C VAL A 112 3.43 12.00 7.86
N ILE A 113 4.59 12.61 7.63
CA ILE A 113 5.86 12.16 8.24
C ILE A 113 5.75 12.21 9.75
N LEU A 114 5.22 13.32 10.28
CA LEU A 114 5.06 13.53 11.71
C LEU A 114 4.06 12.52 12.29
N TYR A 115 2.95 12.23 11.62
CA TYR A 115 2.00 11.21 12.06
C TYR A 115 2.65 9.83 12.15
N PHE A 116 3.47 9.43 11.18
CA PHE A 116 4.20 8.15 11.27
C PHE A 116 5.21 8.12 12.43
N GLY A 117 5.94 9.21 12.65
CA GLY A 117 6.85 9.33 13.80
C GLY A 117 6.11 9.28 15.14
N VAL A 118 4.97 9.97 15.23
CA VAL A 118 4.10 9.98 16.41
C VAL A 118 3.50 8.59 16.64
N LEU A 119 2.99 7.91 15.61
CA LEU A 119 2.48 6.54 15.70
C LEU A 119 3.57 5.56 16.17
N TRP A 120 4.80 5.73 15.70
CA TRP A 120 5.94 4.96 16.19
C TRP A 120 6.14 5.17 17.70
N LEU A 121 6.19 6.42 18.16
CA LEU A 121 6.37 6.72 19.59
C LEU A 121 5.20 6.21 20.44
N PHE A 122 3.96 6.36 19.98
CA PHE A 122 2.78 5.84 20.67
C PHE A 122 2.78 4.33 20.80
N SER A 123 3.37 3.61 19.83
CA SER A 123 3.41 2.15 19.84
C SER A 123 4.12 1.56 21.07
N TYR A 124 5.03 2.29 21.71
CA TYR A 124 5.68 1.86 22.95
C TYR A 124 4.71 1.75 24.13
N HIS A 125 3.66 2.59 24.11
CA HIS A 125 2.64 2.69 25.13
C HIS A 125 1.38 1.88 24.83
N LEU A 126 1.24 1.33 23.62
CA LEU A 126 0.08 0.52 23.28
C LEU A 126 0.07 -0.81 24.05
N PRO A 127 -1.11 -1.25 24.51
CA PRO A 127 -1.29 -2.59 25.06
C PRO A 127 -1.04 -3.65 23.97
N TYR A 128 -1.01 -4.92 24.39
CA TYR A 128 -0.85 -6.04 23.47
C TYR A 128 -1.89 -5.99 22.34
N ILE A 129 -1.41 -5.91 21.10
CA ILE A 129 -2.23 -5.96 19.91
C ILE A 129 -2.40 -7.43 19.49
N SER A 130 -3.65 -7.89 19.44
CA SER A 130 -3.95 -9.29 19.12
C SER A 130 -3.66 -9.63 17.65
N TYR A 131 -3.00 -10.77 17.42
CA TYR A 131 -2.82 -11.36 16.10
C TYR A 131 -4.13 -11.70 15.38
N HIS A 132 -5.24 -11.86 16.11
CA HIS A 132 -6.55 -12.07 15.49
C HIS A 132 -7.01 -10.84 14.71
N VAL A 133 -6.68 -9.63 15.17
CA VAL A 133 -6.99 -8.38 14.43
C VAL A 133 -6.22 -8.35 13.11
N LEU A 134 -4.94 -8.73 13.14
CA LEU A 134 -4.13 -8.84 11.93
C LEU A 134 -4.70 -9.87 10.94
N ALA A 135 -5.13 -11.05 11.43
CA ALA A 135 -5.73 -12.08 10.60
C ALA A 135 -7.06 -11.61 9.96
N LEU A 136 -7.93 -10.94 10.72
CA LEU A 136 -9.17 -10.37 10.20
C LEU A 136 -8.92 -9.29 9.15
N LEU A 137 -8.04 -8.32 9.43
CA LEU A 137 -7.74 -7.23 8.52
C LEU A 137 -7.04 -7.69 7.25
N SER A 138 -6.10 -8.64 7.35
CA SER A 138 -5.42 -9.20 6.18
C SER A 138 -6.40 -9.94 5.25
N THR A 139 -7.31 -10.75 5.82
CA THR A 139 -8.36 -11.44 5.07
C THR A 139 -9.31 -10.45 4.41
N LEU A 140 -9.76 -9.43 5.15
CA LEU A 140 -10.63 -8.37 4.62
C LEU A 140 -9.95 -7.60 3.48
N ALA A 141 -8.67 -7.25 3.62
CA ALA A 141 -7.89 -6.57 2.60
C ALA A 141 -7.77 -7.42 1.31
N CYS A 142 -7.56 -8.73 1.43
CA CYS A 142 -7.56 -9.64 0.27
C CYS A 142 -8.91 -9.66 -0.45
N VAL A 143 -10.01 -9.84 0.28
CA VAL A 143 -11.36 -9.90 -0.30
C VAL A 143 -11.73 -8.57 -0.98
N LEU A 144 -11.51 -7.44 -0.29
CA LEU A 144 -11.77 -6.11 -0.85
C LEU A 144 -10.86 -5.80 -2.03
N GLY A 145 -9.61 -6.24 -1.97
CA GLY A 145 -8.65 -6.11 -3.07
C GLY A 145 -9.13 -6.82 -4.33
N ILE A 146 -9.53 -8.10 -4.22
CA ILE A 146 -10.08 -8.87 -5.35
C ILE A 146 -11.31 -8.16 -5.94
N TYR A 147 -12.24 -7.74 -5.08
CA TYR A 147 -13.43 -7.00 -5.50
C TYR A 147 -13.09 -5.70 -6.23
N PHE A 148 -12.11 -4.96 -5.73
CA PHE A 148 -11.65 -3.71 -6.32
C PHE A 148 -10.96 -3.90 -7.67
N ALA A 149 -10.06 -4.89 -7.79
CA ALA A 149 -9.41 -5.19 -9.07
C ALA A 149 -10.45 -5.57 -10.14
N TYR A 150 -11.48 -6.33 -9.77
CA TYR A 150 -12.61 -6.65 -10.65
C TYR A 150 -13.39 -5.40 -11.06
N LEU A 151 -13.80 -4.55 -10.11
CA LEU A 151 -14.51 -3.30 -10.39
C LEU A 151 -13.68 -2.36 -11.28
N LEU A 152 -12.38 -2.22 -11.00
CA LEU A 152 -11.47 -1.36 -11.74
C LEU A 152 -11.24 -1.87 -13.16
N GLY A 153 -11.22 -3.19 -13.36
CA GLY A 153 -11.23 -3.79 -14.69
C GLY A 153 -12.51 -3.49 -15.46
N LYS A 154 -13.69 -3.61 -14.81
CA LYS A 154 -14.96 -3.25 -15.44
C LYS A 154 -14.98 -1.77 -15.82
N TYR A 155 -14.61 -0.87 -14.90
CA TYR A 155 -14.55 0.56 -15.18
C TYR A 155 -13.57 0.90 -16.29
N TYR A 156 -12.36 0.34 -16.28
CA TYR A 156 -11.35 0.56 -17.33
C TYR A 156 -11.91 0.24 -18.72
N ARG A 157 -12.67 -0.86 -18.85
CA ARG A 157 -13.30 -1.27 -20.11
C ARG A 157 -14.37 -0.29 -20.60
N TYR A 158 -15.08 0.37 -19.70
CA TYR A 158 -16.18 1.29 -20.02
C TYR A 158 -15.85 2.76 -19.76
N ARG A 159 -14.57 3.10 -19.58
CA ARG A 159 -14.13 4.45 -19.17
C ARG A 159 -14.62 5.56 -20.10
N GLU A 160 -14.76 5.26 -21.39
CA GLU A 160 -15.17 6.23 -22.43
C GLU A 160 -16.64 6.64 -22.30
N PHE A 161 -17.44 5.88 -21.55
CA PHE A 161 -18.86 6.17 -21.30
C PHE A 161 -19.09 7.04 -20.05
N PHE A 162 -18.05 7.30 -19.25
CA PHE A 162 -18.16 8.04 -17.98
C PHE A 162 -17.62 9.46 -18.11
N ILE A 163 -18.47 10.45 -17.80
CA ILE A 163 -18.12 11.89 -17.79
C ILE A 163 -17.43 12.28 -16.47
N VAL A 164 -17.69 11.56 -15.38
CA VAL A 164 -17.17 11.89 -14.04
C VAL A 164 -15.79 11.25 -13.83
N PRO A 165 -14.72 12.03 -13.62
CA PRO A 165 -13.40 11.49 -13.34
C PRO A 165 -13.36 10.90 -11.93
N LEU A 166 -12.91 9.65 -11.81
CA LEU A 166 -12.63 9.00 -10.52
C LEU A 166 -11.44 9.64 -9.81
N GLU A 167 -11.46 9.68 -8.48
CA GLU A 167 -10.34 10.18 -7.68
C GLU A 167 -9.22 9.14 -7.49
N ILE A 168 -8.71 8.58 -8.59
CA ILE A 168 -7.71 7.50 -8.58
C ILE A 168 -6.41 7.91 -7.87
N SER A 169 -6.09 9.21 -7.83
CA SER A 169 -5.01 9.78 -7.00
C SER A 169 -4.99 9.26 -5.54
N ASN A 170 -6.16 9.01 -4.94
CA ASN A 170 -6.26 8.45 -3.58
C ASN A 170 -5.73 7.00 -3.49
N PHE A 171 -5.86 6.21 -4.57
CA PHE A 171 -5.26 4.86 -4.65
C PHE A 171 -3.74 4.93 -4.62
N TYR A 172 -3.17 5.82 -5.45
CA TYR A 172 -1.73 6.01 -5.53
C TYR A 172 -1.14 6.51 -4.20
N LEU A 173 -1.81 7.47 -3.56
CA LEU A 173 -1.44 7.91 -2.22
C LEU A 173 -1.46 6.75 -1.22
N SER A 174 -2.49 5.90 -1.28
CA SER A 174 -2.59 4.73 -0.41
C SER A 174 -1.44 3.74 -0.63
N ILE A 175 -1.00 3.52 -1.87
CA ILE A 175 0.19 2.71 -2.19
C ILE A 175 1.46 3.31 -1.56
N VAL A 176 1.67 4.62 -1.70
CA VAL A 176 2.84 5.32 -1.13
C VAL A 176 2.83 5.23 0.39
N LEU A 177 1.69 5.51 1.04
CA LEU A 177 1.56 5.42 2.49
C LEU A 177 1.75 3.98 3.01
N THR A 178 1.25 2.99 2.28
CA THR A 178 1.45 1.57 2.61
C THR A 178 2.93 1.19 2.45
N SER A 179 3.63 1.75 1.46
CA SER A 179 5.06 1.52 1.25
C SER A 179 5.89 2.13 2.38
N PHE A 180 5.53 3.34 2.82
CA PHE A 180 6.13 3.98 3.99
C PHE A 180 5.89 3.14 5.25
N ALA A 181 4.66 2.67 5.48
CA ALA A 181 4.31 1.80 6.61
C ALA A 181 5.05 0.46 6.58
N LEU A 182 5.25 -0.14 5.40
CA LEU A 182 6.05 -1.35 5.23
C LEU A 182 7.53 -1.10 5.51
N GLY A 183 8.06 0.05 5.10
CA GLY A 183 9.41 0.48 5.46
C GLY A 183 9.58 0.62 6.98
N ALA A 184 8.62 1.26 7.64
CA ALA A 184 8.57 1.37 9.10
C ALA A 184 8.45 -0.01 9.78
N LEU A 185 7.64 -0.92 9.24
CA LEU A 185 7.51 -2.30 9.73
C LEU A 185 8.86 -3.02 9.72
N PHE A 186 9.67 -2.87 8.66
CA PHE A 186 10.99 -3.51 8.59
C PHE A 186 11.98 -2.94 9.61
N PHE A 187 11.98 -1.62 9.83
CA PHE A 187 12.74 -1.04 10.93
C PHE A 187 12.25 -1.54 12.28
N ALA A 188 10.93 -1.62 12.47
CA ALA A 188 10.33 -2.03 13.73
C ALA A 188 10.67 -3.48 14.06
N ARG A 189 10.78 -4.35 13.05
CA ARG A 189 11.22 -5.72 13.24
C ARG A 189 12.61 -5.83 13.87
N VAL A 190 13.50 -4.86 13.63
CA VAL A 190 14.86 -4.82 14.20
C VAL A 190 14.87 -4.11 15.55
N TYR A 191 14.15 -2.99 15.68
CA TYR A 191 14.28 -2.09 16.84
C TYR A 191 13.13 -2.15 17.86
N SER A 192 11.95 -2.67 17.50
CA SER A 192 10.76 -2.68 18.38
C SER A 192 9.66 -3.65 17.94
N TYR A 193 9.56 -4.79 18.63
CA TYR A 193 8.51 -5.78 18.36
C TYR A 193 7.07 -5.24 18.54
N LYS A 194 6.86 -4.29 19.46
CA LYS A 194 5.53 -3.65 19.63
C LYS A 194 5.14 -2.83 18.40
N SER A 195 6.07 -2.05 17.87
CA SER A 195 5.86 -1.22 16.68
C SER A 195 5.63 -2.08 15.43
N TYR A 196 6.23 -3.27 15.36
CA TYR A 196 6.10 -4.18 14.23
C TYR A 196 4.62 -4.56 13.96
N LEU A 197 3.89 -4.97 14.99
CA LEU A 197 2.47 -5.35 14.84
C LEU A 197 1.59 -4.15 14.48
N LEU A 198 1.86 -2.98 15.05
CA LEU A 198 1.13 -1.75 14.73
C LEU A 198 1.27 -1.42 13.24
N PHE A 199 2.49 -1.40 12.70
CA PHE A 199 2.71 -1.08 11.29
C PHE A 199 2.15 -2.15 10.35
N ALA A 200 2.15 -3.42 10.76
CA ALA A 200 1.48 -4.49 10.02
C ALA A 200 -0.03 -4.24 9.90
N ILE A 201 -0.68 -3.78 10.98
CA ILE A 201 -2.10 -3.40 10.96
C ILE A 201 -2.33 -2.14 10.11
N LEU A 202 -1.48 -1.13 10.24
CA LEU A 202 -1.61 0.11 9.49
C LEU A 202 -1.54 -0.12 7.97
N ILE A 203 -0.68 -1.02 7.49
CA ILE A 203 -0.64 -1.45 6.08
C ILE A 203 -2.04 -1.85 5.61
N TYR A 204 -2.70 -2.76 6.32
CA TYR A 204 -4.04 -3.23 5.93
C TYR A 204 -5.10 -2.13 6.06
N LEU A 205 -5.06 -1.30 7.10
CA LEU A 205 -6.02 -0.21 7.26
C LEU A 205 -5.92 0.82 6.13
N ILE A 206 -4.71 1.23 5.76
CA ILE A 206 -4.46 2.17 4.66
C ILE A 206 -4.98 1.58 3.34
N LEU A 207 -4.66 0.31 3.07
CA LEU A 207 -5.12 -0.38 1.87
C LEU A 207 -6.64 -0.51 1.81
N ILE A 208 -7.27 -0.97 2.90
CA ILE A 208 -8.73 -1.10 2.99
C ILE A 208 -9.39 0.27 2.77
N TYR A 209 -8.89 1.31 3.41
CA TYR A 209 -9.42 2.67 3.26
C TYR A 209 -9.35 3.13 1.80
N GLY A 210 -8.16 3.12 1.20
CA GLY A 210 -7.94 3.60 -0.17
C GLY A 210 -8.72 2.81 -1.23
N ILE A 211 -8.80 1.49 -1.06
CA ILE A 211 -9.58 0.62 -1.94
C ILE A 211 -11.07 0.89 -1.79
N THR A 212 -11.57 1.01 -0.56
CA THR A 212 -13.01 1.14 -0.30
C THR A 212 -13.56 2.48 -0.74
N THR A 213 -12.82 3.58 -0.54
CA THR A 213 -13.22 4.91 -1.01
C THR A 213 -13.46 4.90 -2.52
N LEU A 214 -12.52 4.33 -3.28
CA LEU A 214 -12.65 4.24 -4.73
C LEU A 214 -13.69 3.21 -5.17
N ALA A 215 -13.75 2.04 -4.54
CA ALA A 215 -14.76 1.04 -4.88
C ALA A 215 -16.19 1.59 -4.71
N ARG A 216 -16.43 2.48 -3.72
CA ARG A 216 -17.72 3.16 -3.54
C ARG A 216 -18.03 4.12 -4.68
N GLU A 217 -17.08 4.98 -5.05
CA GLU A 217 -17.23 5.89 -6.20
C GLU A 217 -17.51 5.12 -7.49
N MET A 218 -16.74 4.07 -7.72
CA MET A 218 -16.85 3.21 -8.90
C MET A 218 -18.16 2.44 -8.96
N LYS A 219 -18.63 1.91 -7.83
CA LYS A 219 -19.92 1.19 -7.77
C LYS A 219 -21.07 2.11 -8.17
N MET A 220 -21.06 3.37 -7.72
CA MET A 220 -22.08 4.35 -8.12
C MET A 220 -22.09 4.59 -9.64
N LEU A 221 -20.93 4.64 -10.28
CA LEU A 221 -20.80 4.82 -11.72
C LEU A 221 -21.17 3.55 -12.50
N VAL A 222 -20.61 2.41 -12.12
CA VAL A 222 -20.76 1.12 -12.81
C VAL A 222 -22.15 0.53 -12.64
N SER A 223 -22.90 0.88 -11.59
CA SER A 223 -24.30 0.46 -11.41
C SER A 223 -25.27 1.05 -12.43
N LYS A 224 -24.84 2.07 -13.19
CA LYS A 224 -25.63 2.70 -14.26
C LYS A 224 -25.41 2.05 -15.64
N LEU A 225 -24.51 1.07 -15.73
CA LEU A 225 -24.24 0.23 -16.91
C LEU A 225 -24.93 -1.12 -16.77
#